data_AF-A0A371FJZ1-F1
#
_entry.id   AF-A0A371FJZ1-F1
#
_cell.length_a   1.000
_cell.length_b   1.000
_cell.length_c   1.000
_cell.angle_alpha   90.00
_cell.angle_beta   90.00
_cell.angle_gamma   90.00
#
_symmetry.space_group_name_H-M   'P 1'
#
loop_
_entity.id
_entity.type
_entity.pdbx_description
1 polymer ?
#
loop_
_entity_poly.entity_id
_entity_poly.type
_entity_poly.pdbx_seq_one_letter_code
_entity_poly.pdbx_strand_id
1 'polypeptide(L)'
;MKAVLLLTFSFLFASLTNLPLAFSKYDAEPVFDLSGKPLYFGQQYYIRGKDDGVVGVDKIESGLPVTVFNFGSGLSVKFNGSNPFIIYTALCLHVIYVALDTPLNIEFTLKPKNAENSWWSVFKDDKINNLYVGIRAIGDHPILIGKFRIQKYRSQPYNSYKLVFCPEYRSYLEYRSPPIDIGTHDIEGRRRLVLTEDEPFQILFENVADANIKSV
;
A
#
# COMPACT_ATOMS: atom_id res chain seq x y z
N MET A 1 -46.99 -39.21 -0.25
CA MET A 1 -46.26 -38.15 -1.01
C MET A 1 -46.12 -36.83 -0.26
N LYS A 2 -47.14 -36.30 0.44
CA LYS A 2 -47.04 -35.01 1.18
C LYS A 2 -46.01 -35.00 2.33
N ALA A 3 -45.90 -36.08 3.10
CA ALA A 3 -44.97 -36.16 4.24
C ALA A 3 -43.49 -36.21 3.80
N VAL A 4 -43.20 -36.87 2.67
CA VAL A 4 -41.85 -36.94 2.10
C VAL A 4 -41.41 -35.57 1.58
N LEU A 5 -42.33 -34.80 0.98
CA LEU A 5 -42.07 -33.46 0.48
C LEU A 5 -41.72 -32.47 1.62
N LEU A 6 -42.45 -32.55 2.73
CA LEU A 6 -42.19 -31.74 3.93
C LEU A 6 -40.82 -32.05 4.52
N LEU A 7 -40.45 -33.33 4.61
CA LEU A 7 -39.16 -33.75 5.15
C LEU A 7 -37.99 -33.25 4.29
N THR A 8 -38.11 -33.33 2.96
CA THR A 8 -37.08 -32.82 2.04
C THR A 8 -36.92 -31.29 2.09
N PHE A 9 -38.00 -30.55 2.33
CA PHE A 9 -37.95 -29.09 2.44
C PHE A 9 -37.27 -28.64 3.74
N SER A 10 -37.45 -29.38 4.84
CA SER A 10 -36.81 -29.10 6.13
C SER A 10 -35.28 -29.28 6.09
N PHE A 11 -34.78 -30.28 5.37
CA PHE A 11 -33.33 -30.48 5.21
C PHE A 11 -32.66 -29.38 4.37
N LEU A 12 -33.35 -28.86 3.35
CA LEU A 12 -32.83 -27.75 2.53
C LEU A 12 -32.64 -26.47 3.36
N PHE A 13 -33.59 -26.15 4.24
CA PHE A 13 -33.48 -24.98 5.12
C PHE A 13 -32.37 -25.11 6.17
N ALA A 14 -32.16 -26.31 6.72
CA ALA A 14 -31.06 -26.56 7.66
C ALA A 14 -29.66 -26.47 6.99
N SER A 15 -29.56 -26.74 5.67
CA SER A 15 -28.31 -26.51 4.93
C SER A 15 -28.04 -25.03 4.65
N LEU A 16 -29.08 -24.21 4.51
CA LEU A 16 -28.96 -22.77 4.27
C LEU A 16 -28.56 -22.00 5.54
N THR A 17 -28.89 -22.50 6.73
CA THR A 17 -28.46 -21.87 8.00
C THR A 17 -26.98 -22.07 8.33
N ASN A 18 -26.30 -23.00 7.65
CA ASN A 18 -24.85 -23.20 7.76
C ASN A 18 -24.06 -22.58 6.60
N LEU A 19 -24.72 -21.82 5.71
CA LEU A 19 -23.98 -20.95 4.82
C LEU A 19 -23.27 -19.90 5.70
N PRO A 20 -21.93 -19.85 5.71
CA PRO A 20 -21.25 -18.78 6.40
C PRO A 20 -21.80 -17.47 5.86
N LEU A 21 -22.09 -16.52 6.74
CA LEU A 21 -22.48 -15.12 6.45
C LEU A 21 -21.38 -14.35 5.67
N ALA A 22 -20.52 -15.04 4.92
CA ALA A 22 -19.29 -14.56 4.30
C ALA A 22 -19.50 -13.63 3.10
N PHE A 23 -20.73 -13.28 2.74
CA PHE A 23 -21.00 -12.22 1.78
C PHE A 23 -21.31 -10.90 2.52
N SER A 24 -20.36 -10.46 3.34
CA SER A 24 -20.32 -9.06 3.76
C SER A 24 -19.91 -8.24 2.55
N LYS A 25 -20.82 -7.39 2.07
CA LYS A 25 -20.71 -6.56 0.85
C LYS A 25 -19.60 -5.46 0.91
N TYR A 26 -18.66 -5.59 1.84
CA TYR A 26 -17.56 -4.66 2.11
C TYR A 26 -16.27 -5.48 2.32
N ASP A 27 -15.71 -6.01 1.22
CA ASP A 27 -14.52 -6.87 1.18
C ASP A 27 -13.21 -6.09 1.43
N ALA A 28 -13.17 -5.32 2.51
CA ALA A 28 -11.95 -4.71 2.99
C ALA A 28 -11.32 -5.62 4.03
N GLU A 29 -10.09 -6.04 3.76
CA GLU A 29 -9.33 -6.90 4.66
C GLU A 29 -8.21 -6.10 5.33
N PRO A 30 -7.86 -6.39 6.60
CA PRO A 30 -6.67 -5.82 7.20
C PRO A 30 -5.42 -6.13 6.37
N VAL A 31 -4.51 -5.16 6.30
CA VAL A 31 -3.15 -5.41 5.82
C VAL A 31 -2.37 -6.07 6.96
N PHE A 32 -1.66 -7.15 6.68
CA PHE A 32 -0.90 -7.91 7.68
C PHE A 32 0.61 -7.75 7.48
N ASP A 33 1.33 -7.77 8.59
CA ASP A 33 2.79 -7.88 8.60
C ASP A 33 3.25 -9.36 8.46
N LEU A 34 4.57 -9.55 8.38
CA LEU A 34 5.21 -10.87 8.30
C LEU A 34 4.95 -11.77 9.52
N SER A 35 4.54 -11.19 10.65
CA SER A 35 4.15 -11.93 11.86
C SER A 35 2.66 -12.31 11.85
N GLY A 36 1.91 -11.94 10.80
CA GLY A 36 0.47 -12.16 10.71
C GLY A 36 -0.36 -11.21 11.58
N LYS A 37 0.22 -10.11 12.07
CA LYS A 37 -0.49 -9.08 12.83
C LYS A 37 -0.95 -7.96 11.88
N PRO A 38 -2.13 -7.35 12.13
CA PRO A 38 -2.59 -6.25 11.28
C PRO A 38 -1.70 -5.01 11.43
N LEU A 39 -1.63 -4.22 10.36
CA LEU A 39 -0.96 -2.93 10.35
C LEU A 39 -1.78 -1.88 11.07
N TYR A 40 -1.11 -1.03 11.84
CA TYR A 40 -1.72 0.04 12.61
C TYR A 40 -1.11 1.40 12.27
N PHE A 41 -1.94 2.45 12.30
CA PHE A 41 -1.43 3.81 12.20
C PHE A 41 -0.48 4.15 13.35
N GLY A 42 0.54 4.96 13.06
CA GLY A 42 1.56 5.39 14.02
C GLY A 42 2.61 4.33 14.41
N GLN A 43 2.36 3.04 14.14
CA GLN A 43 3.36 1.98 14.31
C GLN A 43 4.41 2.04 13.19
N GLN A 44 5.60 1.53 13.50
CA GLN A 44 6.74 1.55 12.60
C GLN A 44 6.91 0.22 11.88
N TYR A 45 7.07 0.26 10.57
CA TYR A 45 7.26 -0.92 9.73
C TYR A 45 8.43 -0.71 8.77
N TYR A 46 9.16 -1.78 8.48
CA TYR A 46 9.97 -1.86 7.27
C TYR A 46 9.08 -2.30 6.11
N ILE A 47 9.17 -1.62 4.97
CA ILE A 47 8.60 -2.10 3.71
C ILE A 47 9.68 -2.90 3.00
N ARG A 48 9.48 -4.20 2.83
CA ARG A 48 10.43 -5.10 2.18
C ARG A 48 9.95 -5.42 0.78
N GLY A 49 10.86 -5.48 -0.20
CA GLY A 49 10.55 -6.18 -1.43
C GLY A 49 10.38 -7.67 -1.15
N LYS A 50 9.48 -8.33 -1.86
CA LYS A 50 9.25 -9.77 -1.66
C LYS A 50 10.52 -10.59 -1.90
N ASP A 51 11.23 -10.28 -2.98
CA ASP A 51 12.39 -11.06 -3.40
C ASP A 51 13.68 -10.52 -2.77
N ASP A 52 13.80 -9.20 -2.62
CA ASP A 52 14.96 -8.56 -1.98
C ASP A 52 14.70 -7.09 -1.55
N GLY A 53 15.62 -6.60 -0.73
CA GLY A 53 15.75 -5.20 -0.35
C GLY A 53 14.73 -4.69 0.68
N VAL A 54 15.05 -3.53 1.26
CA VAL A 54 14.17 -2.79 2.15
C VAL A 54 14.05 -1.36 1.64
N VAL A 55 12.84 -0.82 1.64
CA VAL A 55 12.64 0.56 1.25
C VAL A 55 13.36 1.50 2.21
N GLY A 56 14.08 2.47 1.64
CA GLY A 56 14.83 3.47 2.35
C GLY A 56 15.01 4.73 1.51
N VAL A 57 15.95 5.55 1.95
CA VAL A 57 16.25 6.85 1.38
C VAL A 57 17.71 6.87 0.98
N ASP A 58 18.00 7.42 -0.20
CA ASP A 58 19.37 7.68 -0.62
C ASP A 58 19.67 9.18 -0.72
N LYS A 59 20.95 9.52 -0.63
CA LYS A 59 21.43 10.90 -0.81
C LYS A 59 21.21 11.34 -2.25
N ILE A 60 20.67 12.55 -2.36
CA ILE A 60 20.44 13.28 -3.60
C ILE A 60 21.77 13.40 -4.37
N GLU A 61 21.79 12.93 -5.62
CA GLU A 61 22.60 13.59 -6.65
C GLU A 61 21.98 14.97 -6.90
N SER A 62 22.72 16.02 -6.56
CA SER A 62 22.37 17.45 -6.66
C SER A 62 21.04 17.81 -7.34
N GLY A 63 20.07 18.29 -6.56
CA GLY A 63 18.92 19.06 -7.05
C GLY A 63 17.57 18.34 -7.12
N LEU A 64 17.50 17.02 -6.87
CA LEU A 64 16.22 16.29 -6.87
C LEU A 64 15.69 16.06 -5.45
N PRO A 65 14.35 15.98 -5.27
CA PRO A 65 13.74 15.48 -4.05
C PRO A 65 14.33 14.14 -3.62
N VAL A 66 14.49 13.96 -2.31
CA VAL A 66 15.14 12.79 -1.72
C VAL A 66 14.38 11.52 -2.14
N THR A 67 15.05 10.65 -2.87
CA THR A 67 14.38 9.56 -3.57
C THR A 67 14.23 8.32 -2.69
N VAL A 68 13.10 7.64 -2.84
CA VAL A 68 12.83 6.36 -2.18
C VAL A 68 13.39 5.20 -3.00
N PHE A 69 14.23 4.39 -2.37
CA PHE A 69 14.90 3.25 -3.01
C PHE A 69 14.65 1.94 -2.25
N ASN A 70 14.72 0.82 -2.96
CA ASN A 70 14.85 -0.49 -2.33
C ASN A 70 16.35 -0.82 -2.10
N PHE A 71 16.84 -0.78 -0.85
CA PHE A 71 18.26 -0.97 -0.48
C PHE A 71 18.45 -1.74 0.84
N GLY A 72 19.62 -2.38 1.02
CA GLY A 72 19.93 -3.31 2.12
C GLY A 72 19.51 -2.89 3.53
N SER A 73 19.95 -1.73 4.03
CA SER A 73 19.73 -1.36 5.45
C SER A 73 18.36 -0.72 5.77
N GLY A 74 17.56 -0.36 4.76
CA GLY A 74 16.20 0.17 4.92
C GLY A 74 16.02 1.42 5.80
N LEU A 75 14.84 2.02 5.77
CA LEU A 75 14.38 2.94 6.81
C LEU A 75 12.95 2.55 7.19
N SER A 76 12.64 2.61 8.48
CA SER A 76 11.26 2.36 8.92
C SER A 76 10.35 3.51 8.50
N VAL A 77 9.11 3.16 8.19
CA VAL A 77 8.04 4.10 7.88
C VAL A 77 6.95 4.05 8.94
N LYS A 78 6.20 5.13 9.05
CA LYS A 78 4.92 5.19 9.74
C LYS A 78 3.83 5.54 8.73
N PHE A 79 2.65 5.02 9.00
CA PHE A 79 1.44 5.41 8.30
C PHE A 79 0.66 6.38 9.16
N ASN A 80 0.21 7.47 8.54
CA ASN A 80 -0.65 8.46 9.15
C ASN A 80 -1.97 8.54 8.37
N GLY A 81 -3.08 8.57 9.10
CA GLY A 81 -4.42 8.65 8.53
C GLY A 81 -5.47 8.90 9.61
N SER A 82 -6.70 9.09 9.17
CA SER A 82 -7.86 9.19 10.05
C SER A 82 -8.42 7.79 10.26
N ASN A 83 -8.80 7.47 11.51
CA ASN A 83 -9.50 6.26 11.97
C ASN A 83 -10.24 5.49 10.83
N PRO A 84 -10.12 4.15 10.68
CA PRO A 84 -9.81 3.12 11.68
C PRO A 84 -8.36 3.08 12.15
N PHE A 85 -8.10 2.59 13.38
CA PHE A 85 -6.73 2.37 13.89
C PHE A 85 -5.94 1.35 13.05
N ILE A 86 -6.65 0.43 12.39
CA ILE A 86 -6.11 -0.62 11.51
C ILE A 86 -6.13 -0.14 10.05
N ILE A 87 -5.10 -0.51 9.29
CA ILE A 87 -5.01 -0.23 7.86
C ILE A 87 -5.67 -1.36 7.07
N TYR A 88 -6.58 -1.00 6.17
CA TYR A 88 -7.30 -1.95 5.32
C TYR A 88 -6.87 -1.81 3.86
N THR A 89 -6.83 -2.95 3.17
CA THR A 89 -6.71 -3.04 1.72
C THR A 89 -8.08 -3.33 1.13
N ALA A 90 -8.40 -2.68 0.01
CA ALA A 90 -9.55 -3.04 -0.80
C ALA A 90 -9.15 -3.91 -1.99
N LEU A 91 -10.01 -4.85 -2.37
CA LEU A 91 -10.01 -5.38 -3.73
C LEU A 91 -10.54 -4.28 -4.64
N CYS A 92 -9.66 -3.62 -5.41
CA CYS A 92 -10.08 -2.69 -6.44
C CYS A 92 -10.62 -3.49 -7.63
N LEU A 93 -11.79 -4.11 -7.45
CA LEU A 93 -12.57 -4.65 -8.55
C LEU A 93 -13.08 -3.44 -9.33
N HIS A 94 -12.67 -3.37 -10.59
CA HIS A 94 -13.14 -2.39 -11.56
C HIS A 94 -14.65 -2.16 -11.38
N VAL A 95 -15.03 -0.90 -11.21
CA VAL A 95 -16.40 -0.37 -11.28
C VAL A 95 -17.21 -0.42 -9.95
N ILE A 96 -17.42 0.78 -9.38
CA ILE A 96 -18.58 1.24 -8.58
C ILE A 96 -18.71 0.85 -7.09
N TYR A 97 -17.88 -0.04 -6.53
CA TYR A 97 -18.00 -0.34 -5.08
C TYR A 97 -16.93 0.36 -4.24
N VAL A 98 -17.38 1.22 -3.31
CA VAL A 98 -16.54 1.84 -2.28
C VAL A 98 -16.19 0.78 -1.24
N ALA A 99 -15.25 -0.11 -1.58
CA ALA A 99 -14.58 -0.91 -0.58
C ALA A 99 -13.84 0.03 0.40
N LEU A 100 -13.78 -0.35 1.68
CA LEU A 100 -13.10 0.42 2.72
C LEU A 100 -11.58 0.38 2.46
N ASP A 101 -11.14 1.29 1.61
CA ASP A 101 -9.73 1.47 1.23
C ASP A 101 -9.17 2.67 1.98
N THR A 102 -8.08 2.46 2.72
CA THR A 102 -7.55 3.46 3.64
C THR A 102 -6.58 4.39 2.92
N PRO A 103 -6.88 5.70 2.75
CA PRO A 103 -5.91 6.65 2.24
C PRO A 103 -4.78 6.86 3.25
N LEU A 104 -3.54 6.80 2.77
CA LEU A 104 -2.33 6.84 3.59
C LEU A 104 -1.48 8.05 3.27
N ASN A 105 -1.00 8.71 4.33
CA ASN A 105 0.25 9.46 4.28
C ASN A 105 1.35 8.54 4.80
N ILE A 106 2.37 8.30 3.98
CA ILE A 106 3.53 7.49 4.34
C ILE A 106 4.65 8.44 4.72
N GLU A 107 5.30 8.20 5.86
CA GLU A 107 6.45 8.99 6.29
C GLU A 107 7.59 8.11 6.75
N PHE A 108 8.82 8.49 6.44
CA PHE A 108 9.97 7.90 7.13
C PHE A 108 10.04 8.42 8.55
N THR A 109 10.46 7.53 9.46
CA THR A 109 10.67 7.86 10.88
C THR A 109 11.88 8.76 11.08
N LEU A 110 12.86 8.69 10.18
CA LEU A 110 14.02 9.55 10.14
C LEU A 110 13.87 10.59 9.02
N LYS A 111 13.92 11.87 9.38
CA LYS A 111 13.95 12.96 8.40
C LYS A 111 15.37 13.19 7.88
N PRO A 112 15.62 13.13 6.57
CA PRO A 112 16.90 13.53 5.99
C PRO A 112 17.23 15.01 6.27
N LYS A 113 18.52 15.35 6.44
CA LYS A 113 18.96 16.73 6.75
C LYS A 113 18.49 17.77 5.71
N ASN A 114 18.44 17.38 4.44
CA ASN A 114 18.10 18.27 3.32
C ASN A 114 16.62 18.18 2.91
N ALA A 115 15.78 17.58 3.75
CA ALA A 115 14.35 17.43 3.50
C ALA A 115 13.52 18.36 4.40
N GLU A 116 12.46 18.93 3.82
CA GLU A 116 11.52 19.79 4.55
C GLU A 116 10.77 18.96 5.60
N ASN A 117 10.24 17.81 5.17
CA ASN A 117 9.57 16.80 5.98
C ASN A 117 10.10 15.40 5.60
N SER A 118 9.51 14.34 6.13
CA SER A 118 9.82 12.94 5.77
C SER A 118 8.66 12.26 5.04
N TRP A 119 7.70 13.03 4.54
CA TRP A 119 6.50 12.54 3.89
C TRP A 119 6.77 12.16 2.45
N TRP A 120 6.19 11.03 2.05
CA TRP A 120 6.24 10.59 0.67
C TRP A 120 5.33 11.46 -0.18
N SER A 121 5.78 11.75 -1.38
CA SER A 121 5.07 12.54 -2.39
C SER A 121 5.56 12.13 -3.78
N VAL A 122 4.83 12.54 -4.82
CA VAL A 122 5.19 12.24 -6.20
C VAL A 122 5.85 13.46 -6.84
N PHE A 123 6.98 13.22 -7.49
CA PHE A 123 7.80 14.22 -8.17
C PHE A 123 8.11 13.74 -9.59
N LYS A 124 8.56 14.66 -10.45
CA LYS A 124 9.02 14.34 -11.79
C LYS A 124 10.54 14.23 -11.77
N ASP A 125 11.08 13.17 -12.37
CA ASP A 125 12.51 13.08 -12.69
C ASP A 125 12.68 13.19 -14.21
N ASP A 126 13.30 14.28 -14.64
CA ASP A 126 13.57 14.55 -16.04
C ASP A 126 14.67 13.63 -16.62
N LYS A 127 15.55 13.05 -15.79
CA LYS A 127 16.59 12.11 -16.25
C LYS A 127 15.98 10.81 -16.79
N ILE A 128 14.95 10.29 -16.12
CA ILE A 128 14.24 9.06 -16.51
C ILE A 128 12.91 9.32 -17.20
N ASN A 129 12.55 10.60 -17.36
CA ASN A 129 11.25 11.05 -17.88
C ASN A 129 10.06 10.31 -17.26
N ASN A 130 10.08 10.14 -15.94
CA ASN A 130 9.05 9.41 -15.20
C ASN A 130 8.73 10.10 -13.87
N LEU A 131 7.56 9.76 -13.32
CA LEU A 131 7.13 10.18 -12.00
C LEU A 131 7.66 9.21 -10.95
N TYR A 132 8.23 9.75 -9.88
CA TYR A 132 8.84 8.95 -8.83
C TYR A 132 8.31 9.33 -7.44
N VAL A 133 8.42 8.37 -6.52
CA VAL A 133 8.09 8.57 -5.12
C VAL A 133 9.33 9.06 -4.38
N GLY A 134 9.21 10.22 -3.76
CA GLY A 134 10.29 10.88 -3.04
C GLY A 134 9.79 11.58 -1.78
N ILE A 135 10.72 12.20 -1.07
CA ILE A 135 10.47 13.11 0.04
C ILE A 135 10.82 14.52 -0.42
N ARG A 136 9.98 15.47 -0.02
CA ARG A 136 10.14 16.88 -0.34
C ARG A 136 11.47 17.44 0.17
N ALA A 137 12.34 17.83 -0.76
CA ALA A 137 13.49 18.67 -0.44
C ALA A 137 13.06 20.12 -0.24
N ILE A 138 13.91 20.92 0.41
CA ILE A 138 13.62 22.32 0.72
C ILE A 138 13.44 23.11 -0.59
N GLY A 139 12.28 23.74 -0.77
CA GLY A 139 11.96 24.55 -1.94
C GLY A 139 11.34 23.79 -3.12
N ASP A 140 11.31 22.46 -3.06
CA ASP A 140 10.63 21.65 -4.09
C ASP A 140 9.13 21.58 -3.86
N HIS A 141 8.39 21.28 -4.93
CA HIS A 141 6.95 21.08 -4.88
C HIS A 141 6.56 19.75 -5.53
N PRO A 142 5.71 18.93 -4.87
CA PRO A 142 5.16 17.73 -5.49
C PRO A 142 4.45 18.09 -6.81
N ILE A 143 4.63 17.24 -7.82
CA ILE A 143 3.99 17.44 -9.13
C ILE A 143 2.54 16.95 -9.12
N LEU A 144 2.23 15.96 -8.27
CA LEU A 144 0.87 15.46 -8.05
C LEU A 144 0.50 15.54 -6.58
N ILE A 145 -0.73 16.00 -6.31
CA ILE A 145 -1.37 15.93 -5.01
C ILE A 145 -2.21 14.66 -4.98
N GLY A 146 -2.14 13.88 -3.90
CA GLY A 146 -2.84 12.62 -3.78
C GLY A 146 -2.53 11.86 -2.51
N LYS A 147 -3.04 10.63 -2.42
CA LYS A 147 -2.82 9.71 -1.29
C LYS A 147 -2.31 8.37 -1.77
N PHE A 148 -1.51 7.72 -0.93
CA PHE A 148 -1.09 6.35 -1.16
C PHE A 148 -2.14 5.38 -0.62
N ARG A 149 -2.18 4.17 -1.17
CA ARG A 149 -3.00 3.07 -0.65
C ARG A 149 -2.25 1.75 -0.79
N ILE A 150 -2.67 0.76 -0.01
CA ILE A 150 -2.10 -0.60 -0.04
C ILE A 150 -3.16 -1.51 -0.66
N GLN A 151 -2.76 -2.30 -1.66
CA GLN A 151 -3.62 -3.29 -2.31
C GLN A 151 -2.98 -4.67 -2.23
N LYS A 152 -3.79 -5.74 -2.19
CA LYS A 152 -3.27 -7.11 -2.33
C LYS A 152 -2.59 -7.28 -3.70
N TYR A 153 -1.42 -7.91 -3.69
CA TYR A 153 -0.71 -8.27 -4.91
C TYR A 153 -1.18 -9.64 -5.40
N ARG A 154 -2.03 -9.66 -6.43
CA ARG A 154 -2.64 -10.86 -7.04
C ARG A 154 -3.44 -11.73 -6.05
N SER A 155 -4.24 -12.66 -6.56
CA SER A 155 -4.96 -13.66 -5.76
C SER A 155 -4.02 -14.85 -5.46
N GLN A 156 -3.04 -14.67 -4.58
CA GLN A 156 -2.05 -15.70 -4.22
C GLN A 156 -2.11 -16.06 -2.72
N PRO A 157 -1.58 -17.24 -2.30
CA PRO A 157 -1.71 -17.72 -0.93
C PRO A 157 -0.89 -16.94 0.12
N TYR A 158 -0.05 -16.00 -0.30
CA TYR A 158 0.79 -15.19 0.58
C TYR A 158 0.24 -13.76 0.69
N ASN A 159 0.23 -13.21 1.92
CA ASN A 159 -0.11 -11.83 2.23
C ASN A 159 0.96 -10.86 1.68
N SER A 160 0.99 -10.72 0.37
CA SER A 160 1.83 -9.76 -0.33
C SER A 160 0.99 -8.64 -0.91
N TYR A 161 1.58 -7.46 -0.99
CA TYR A 161 0.87 -6.24 -1.30
C TYR A 161 1.60 -5.44 -2.39
N LYS A 162 0.92 -4.43 -2.91
CA LYS A 162 1.50 -3.36 -3.72
C LYS A 162 1.05 -2.01 -3.17
N LEU A 163 1.86 -0.98 -3.42
CA LEU A 163 1.46 0.40 -3.20
C LEU A 163 0.88 0.97 -4.48
N VAL A 164 -0.15 1.81 -4.32
CA VAL A 164 -0.73 2.60 -5.41
C VAL A 164 -0.82 4.06 -4.99
N PHE A 165 -0.70 4.96 -5.95
CA PHE A 165 -0.94 6.38 -5.77
C PHE A 165 -2.29 6.78 -6.36
N CYS A 166 -3.10 7.50 -5.59
CA CYS A 166 -4.40 8.01 -6.00
C CYS A 166 -4.32 9.53 -6.11
N PRO A 167 -4.20 10.09 -7.34
CA PRO A 167 -4.19 11.53 -7.53
C PRO A 167 -5.52 12.17 -7.12
N GLU A 168 -5.45 13.29 -6.41
CA GLU A 168 -6.59 14.15 -6.10
C GLU A 168 -6.81 15.13 -7.26
N TYR A 169 -7.42 14.69 -8.36
CA TYR A 169 -7.86 15.64 -9.39
C TYR A 169 -9.11 16.38 -8.91
N ARG A 170 -9.12 17.70 -9.02
CA ARG A 170 -10.33 18.52 -8.91
C ARG A 170 -11.18 18.36 -10.18
N SER A 171 -11.75 17.18 -10.38
CA SER A 171 -12.74 16.94 -11.42
C SER A 171 -14.13 17.26 -10.84
N TYR A 172 -14.87 18.15 -11.50
CA TYR A 172 -16.29 18.44 -11.20
C TYR A 172 -17.24 17.28 -11.54
N LEU A 173 -16.70 16.20 -12.12
CA LEU A 173 -17.43 14.97 -12.43
C LEU A 173 -16.94 13.87 -11.48
N GLU A 174 -17.89 13.15 -10.87
CA GLU A 174 -17.72 12.14 -9.81
C GLU A 174 -16.79 10.95 -10.13
N TYR A 175 -16.12 10.96 -11.26
CA TYR A 175 -15.12 9.96 -11.63
C TYR A 175 -13.81 10.22 -10.88
N ARG A 176 -13.59 9.48 -9.80
CA ARG A 176 -12.25 9.36 -9.19
C ARG A 176 -11.31 8.77 -10.23
N SER A 177 -10.15 9.40 -10.43
CA SER A 177 -9.11 8.84 -11.27
C SER A 177 -8.67 7.46 -10.75
N PRO A 178 -8.36 6.52 -11.65
CA PRO A 178 -7.91 5.20 -11.23
C PRO A 178 -6.60 5.32 -10.44
N PRO A 179 -6.39 4.46 -9.42
CA PRO A 179 -5.09 4.35 -8.77
C PRO A 179 -4.01 3.97 -9.77
N ILE A 180 -2.83 4.58 -9.64
CA ILE A 180 -1.65 4.29 -10.45
C ILE A 180 -0.71 3.42 -9.62
N ASP A 181 -0.22 2.32 -10.20
CA ASP A 181 0.65 1.38 -9.52
C ASP A 181 2.04 1.99 -9.23
N ILE A 182 2.68 1.55 -8.15
CA ILE A 182 4.07 1.90 -7.83
C ILE A 182 4.96 0.69 -8.13
N GLY A 183 5.91 0.88 -9.03
CA GLY A 183 6.92 -0.09 -9.45
C GLY A 183 8.32 0.32 -9.04
N THR A 184 9.32 -0.37 -9.60
CA THR A 184 10.73 -0.01 -9.46
C THR A 184 11.36 0.30 -10.80
N HIS A 185 12.27 1.27 -10.84
CA HIS A 185 13.10 1.57 -12.00
C HIS A 185 14.58 1.59 -11.61
N ASP A 186 15.40 0.85 -12.34
CA ASP A 186 16.84 0.77 -12.11
C ASP A 186 17.56 2.01 -12.66
N ILE A 187 18.32 2.69 -11.80
CA ILE A 187 19.15 3.83 -12.16
C ILE A 187 20.48 3.64 -11.45
N GLU A 188 21.56 3.50 -12.22
CA GLU A 188 22.93 3.38 -11.69
C GLU A 188 23.09 2.27 -10.64
N GLY A 189 22.39 1.14 -10.84
CA GLY A 189 22.42 0.00 -9.93
C GLY A 189 21.58 0.18 -8.66
N ARG A 190 20.71 1.21 -8.61
CA ARG A 190 19.77 1.45 -7.51
C ARG A 190 18.33 1.42 -8.03
N ARG A 191 17.42 0.77 -7.29
CA ARG A 191 15.99 0.65 -7.64
C ARG A 191 15.15 1.74 -7.02
N ARG A 192 14.74 2.71 -7.83
CA ARG A 192 13.87 3.83 -7.43
C ARG A 192 12.41 3.42 -7.48
N LEU A 193 11.60 3.87 -6.53
CA LEU A 193 10.14 3.74 -6.62
C LEU A 193 9.55 4.74 -7.62
N VAL A 194 8.84 4.23 -8.63
CA VAL A 194 8.24 5.04 -9.70
C VAL A 194 6.75 4.73 -9.86
N LEU A 195 5.98 5.70 -10.36
CA LEU A 195 4.65 5.39 -10.88
C LEU A 195 4.81 4.57 -12.17
N THR A 196 3.98 3.55 -12.34
CA THR A 196 4.08 2.63 -13.47
C THR A 196 2.71 2.13 -13.93
N GLU A 197 2.62 1.83 -15.22
CA GLU A 197 1.55 1.02 -15.81
C GLU A 197 1.98 -0.45 -16.01
N ASP A 198 3.27 -0.73 -15.79
CA ASP A 198 3.86 -2.07 -15.85
C ASP A 198 3.64 -2.85 -14.53
N GLU A 199 4.49 -3.85 -14.28
CA GLU A 199 4.39 -4.67 -13.09
C GLU A 199 4.64 -3.87 -11.79
N PRO A 200 3.69 -3.89 -10.83
CA PRO A 200 3.87 -3.21 -9.56
C PRO A 200 4.95 -3.88 -8.71
N PHE A 201 5.58 -3.10 -7.84
CA PHE A 201 6.56 -3.61 -6.89
C PHE A 201 5.85 -4.40 -5.78
N GLN A 202 6.12 -5.70 -5.72
CA GLN A 202 5.55 -6.60 -4.71
C GLN A 202 6.26 -6.41 -3.37
N ILE A 203 5.49 -6.05 -2.34
CA ILE A 203 6.00 -5.70 -1.02
C ILE A 203 5.39 -6.52 0.12
N LEU A 204 6.12 -6.53 1.22
CA LEU A 204 5.78 -7.12 2.51
C LEU A 204 6.04 -6.10 3.62
N PHE A 205 5.35 -6.21 4.75
CA PHE A 205 5.54 -5.32 5.89
C PHE A 205 6.14 -6.10 7.06
N GLU A 206 7.18 -5.56 7.68
CA GLU A 206 7.76 -6.13 8.90
C GLU A 206 7.69 -5.11 10.03
N ASN A 207 7.10 -5.50 11.17
CA ASN A 207 7.08 -4.64 12.35
C ASN A 207 8.49 -4.45 12.90
N VAL A 208 8.90 -3.20 13.14
CA VAL A 208 10.26 -2.89 13.63
C VAL A 208 10.55 -3.52 15.00
N ALA A 209 9.56 -3.58 15.90
CA ALA A 209 9.74 -4.18 17.21
C ALA A 209 9.98 -5.69 17.09
N ASP A 210 9.27 -6.38 16.20
CA ASP A 210 9.46 -7.81 15.95
C ASP A 210 10.81 -8.09 15.26
N ALA A 211 11.26 -7.20 14.37
CA ALA A 211 12.54 -7.33 13.66
C ALA A 211 13.75 -7.25 14.62
N ASN A 212 13.73 -6.30 15.55
CA ASN A 212 14.82 -6.08 16.51
C ASN A 212 14.98 -7.26 17.50
N ILE A 213 13.91 -8.02 17.75
CA ILE A 213 13.97 -9.21 18.61
C ILE A 213 14.70 -10.36 17.93
N LYS A 214 14.63 -10.47 16.59
CA LYS A 214 15.30 -11.52 15.81
C LYS A 214 16.80 -11.27 15.60
N SER A 215 17.27 -10.05 15.87
CA SER A 215 18.68 -9.65 15.70
C SER A 215 19.53 -9.77 16.97
N VAL A 216 18.96 -10.27 18.07
CA VAL A 216 19.65 -10.58 19.35
C VAL A 216 19.78 -12.08 19.49
#